data_AF-A0A3D1Y6U5-F1
#
_entry.id   AF-A0A3D1Y6U5-F1
#
_cell.length_a   1.000
_cell.length_b   1.000
_cell.length_c   1.000
_cell.angle_alpha   90.00
_cell.angle_beta   90.00
_cell.angle_gamma   90.00
#
_symmetry.space_group_name_H-M   'P 1'
#
loop_
_entity.id
_entity.type
_entity.pdbx_description
1 polymer ?
#
loop_
_entity_poly.entity_id
_entity_poly.type
_entity_poly.pdbx_seq_one_letter_code
_entity_poly.pdbx_strand_id
1 'polypeptide(L)' 'MKSNLIADTTKQERIALIKQWLPDDDGLNDCDMDLWDIYADYINGIREISEINASMTGTFYTEDDL' A
#
# COMPACT_ATOMS: atom_id res chain seq x y z
N MET A 1 16.37 -6.01 -9.74
CA MET A 1 15.01 -5.92 -9.13
C MET A 1 14.01 -5.70 -10.24
N LYS A 2 12.83 -6.31 -10.15
CA LYS A 2 11.72 -6.01 -11.08
C LYS A 2 11.14 -4.64 -10.70
N SER A 3 10.76 -3.83 -11.68
CA SER A 3 10.11 -2.53 -11.44
C SER A 3 8.75 -2.72 -10.76
N ASN A 4 8.35 -1.76 -9.93
CA ASN A 4 7.02 -1.67 -9.31
C ASN A 4 6.24 -0.45 -9.82
N LEU A 5 6.69 0.21 -10.88
CA LEU A 5 5.97 1.33 -11.46
C LEU A 5 4.71 0.82 -12.18
N ILE A 6 3.64 1.61 -12.15
CA ILE A 6 2.41 1.27 -12.89
C ILE A 6 2.70 1.11 -14.38
N ALA A 7 3.58 1.95 -14.93
CA ALA A 7 3.99 1.92 -16.34
C ALA A 7 4.67 0.60 -16.76
N ASP A 8 5.35 -0.07 -15.82
CA ASP A 8 6.14 -1.28 -16.10
C ASP A 8 5.46 -2.57 -15.64
N THR A 9 4.23 -2.48 -15.11
CA THR A 9 3.53 -3.59 -14.48
C THR A 9 2.11 -3.77 -15.00
N THR A 10 1.66 -5.02 -15.01
CA THR A 10 0.25 -5.37 -15.20
C THR A 10 -0.51 -5.31 -13.87
N LYS A 11 -1.84 -5.22 -13.95
CA LYS A 11 -2.70 -5.32 -12.77
C LYS A 11 -2.47 -6.63 -12.00
N GLN A 12 -2.25 -7.77 -12.68
CA GLN A 12 -1.96 -9.03 -12.00
C GLN A 12 -0.63 -9.00 -11.24
N GLU A 13 0.41 -8.39 -11.82
CA GLU A 13 1.70 -8.26 -11.13
C GLU A 13 1.60 -7.37 -9.90
N ARG A 14 0.80 -6.29 -9.96
CA ARG A 14 0.54 -5.45 -8.80
C ARG A 14 -0.23 -6.18 -7.72
N ILE A 15 -1.27 -6.96 -8.07
CA ILE A 15 -1.98 -7.82 -7.12
C ILE A 15 -1.02 -8.83 -6.47
N ALA A 16 -0.18 -9.49 -7.26
CA ALA A 16 0.78 -10.47 -6.74
C ALA A 16 1.82 -9.82 -5.82
N LEU A 17 2.23 -8.58 -6.10
CA LEU A 17 3.12 -7.81 -5.24
C LEU A 17 2.45 -7.49 -3.90
N ILE A 18 1.23 -6.94 -3.92
CA ILE A 18 0.49 -6.61 -2.69
C ILE A 18 0.23 -7.87 -1.86
N LYS A 19 -0.14 -9.00 -2.48
CA LYS A 19 -0.27 -10.29 -1.77
C LYS A 19 0.99 -10.76 -1.05
N GLN A 20 2.18 -10.40 -1.53
CA GLN A 20 3.43 -10.76 -0.83
C GLN A 20 3.67 -9.91 0.42
N TRP A 21 3.02 -8.75 0.51
CA TRP A 21 3.17 -7.81 1.62
C TRP A 21 2.07 -7.95 2.65
N LEU A 22 0.88 -8.37 2.22
CA LEU A 22 -0.24 -8.64 3.10
C LEU A 22 -0.12 -10.05 3.67
N PRO A 23 -0.05 -10.20 5.01
CA PRO A 23 -0.15 -11.52 5.63
C PRO A 23 -1.54 -12.13 5.37
N ASP A 24 -1.63 -13.46 5.37
CA ASP A 24 -2.92 -14.18 5.20
C ASP A 24 -3.93 -13.85 6.31
N ASP A 25 -3.45 -13.40 7.47
CA ASP A 25 -4.21 -12.83 8.57
C ASP A 25 -3.53 -11.52 8.98
N ASP A 26 -4.12 -10.39 8.58
CA ASP A 26 -3.62 -9.05 8.90
C ASP A 26 -4.15 -8.53 10.24
N GLY A 27 -4.99 -9.31 10.94
CA GLY A 27 -5.60 -8.91 12.20
C GLY A 27 -6.54 -7.70 12.08
N LEU A 28 -6.86 -7.26 10.85
CA LEU A 28 -7.76 -6.13 10.58
C LEU A 28 -9.19 -6.60 10.25
N ASN A 29 -9.51 -7.87 10.53
CA ASN A 29 -10.82 -8.48 10.27
C ASN A 29 -12.02 -7.70 10.87
N ASP A 30 -11.80 -6.87 11.90
CA ASP A 30 -12.82 -6.01 12.53
C ASP A 30 -12.69 -4.50 12.19
N CYS A 31 -11.77 -4.13 11.29
CA CYS A 31 -11.57 -2.75 10.85
C CYS A 31 -12.31 -2.48 9.53
N ASP A 32 -12.95 -1.32 9.41
CA ASP A 32 -13.65 -0.88 8.18
C ASP A 32 -12.72 -0.62 6.98
N MET A 33 -11.40 -0.70 7.17
CA MET A 33 -10.39 -0.40 6.15
C MET A 33 -9.39 -1.56 6.06
N ASP A 34 -9.45 -2.32 4.97
CA ASP A 34 -8.51 -3.40 4.68
C ASP A 34 -7.24 -2.79 4.04
N LEU A 35 -6.08 -3.39 4.28
CA LEU A 35 -4.85 -3.06 3.58
C LEU A 35 -5.00 -3.19 2.05
N TRP A 36 -5.94 -4.00 1.57
CA TRP A 36 -6.33 -4.02 0.16
C TRP A 36 -6.88 -2.69 -0.36
N ASP A 37 -7.66 -1.98 0.46
CA ASP A 37 -8.26 -0.70 0.07
C ASP A 37 -7.20 0.40 -0.04
N ILE A 38 -6.20 0.36 0.83
CA ILE A 38 -5.04 1.26 0.79
C ILE A 38 -4.29 1.17 -0.54
N TYR A 39 -4.10 -0.04 -1.06
CA TYR A 39 -3.38 -0.27 -2.32
C TYR A 39 -4.29 -0.38 -3.55
N ALA A 40 -5.61 -0.17 -3.41
CA ALA A 40 -6.56 -0.29 -4.51
C ALA A 40 -6.23 0.63 -5.69
N ASP A 41 -5.81 1.86 -5.41
CA ASP A 41 -5.42 2.83 -6.44
C ASP A 41 -4.19 2.36 -7.23
N TYR A 42 -3.18 1.82 -6.54
CA TYR A 42 -2.01 1.25 -7.20
C TYR A 42 -2.39 0.03 -8.04
N ILE A 43 -3.18 -0.89 -7.51
CA ILE A 43 -3.66 -2.07 -8.24
C ILE A 43 -4.42 -1.64 -9.52
N ASN A 44 -5.27 -0.63 -9.42
CA ASN A 44 -6.06 -0.10 -10.53
C ASN A 44 -5.26 0.80 -11.48
N GLY A 45 -4.00 1.13 -11.16
CA GLY A 45 -3.14 1.96 -12.00
C GLY A 45 -3.48 3.45 -11.94
N ILE A 46 -4.06 3.91 -10.83
CA ILE A 46 -4.52 5.28 -10.61
C ILE A 46 -3.42 6.11 -9.92
N ARG A 47 -2.70 5.52 -8.96
CA ARG A 47 -1.71 6.21 -8.11
C ARG A 47 -0.49 5.35 -7.86
N GLU A 48 0.71 5.94 -7.91
CA GLU A 48 1.94 5.17 -7.72
C GLU A 48 2.11 4.70 -6.26
N ILE A 49 2.73 3.54 -6.09
CA ILE A 49 2.92 2.93 -4.76
C ILE A 49 3.76 3.80 -3.84
N SER A 50 4.71 4.56 -4.38
CA SER A 50 5.51 5.53 -3.64
C SER A 50 4.65 6.67 -3.07
N GLU A 51 3.66 7.13 -3.82
CA GLU A 51 2.76 8.20 -3.39
C GLU A 51 1.78 7.72 -2.32
N ILE A 52 1.35 6.45 -2.40
CA ILE A 52 0.54 5.80 -1.35
C ILE A 52 1.39 5.68 -0.07
N ASN A 53 2.58 5.10 -0.16
CA ASN A 53 3.48 4.95 1.00
C ASN A 53 3.86 6.29 1.65
N ALA A 54 4.07 7.33 0.85
CA ALA A 54 4.31 8.69 1.34
C ALA A 54 3.12 9.26 2.12
N SER A 55 1.88 8.90 1.75
CA SER A 55 0.68 9.34 2.49
C SER A 55 0.50 8.67 3.84
N MET A 56 1.11 7.49 4.04
CA MET A 56 1.05 6.73 5.29
C MET A 56 2.17 7.12 6.27
N THR A 57 3.22 7.75 5.76
CA THR A 57 4.31 8.30 6.59
C THR A 57 3.89 9.68 7.10
N GLY A 58 2.91 9.69 8.01
CA GLY A 58 2.59 10.89 8.79
C GLY A 58 3.77 11.29 9.67
N THR A 59 4.00 12.60 9.82
CA THR A 59 4.92 13.15 10.83
C THR A 59 4.56 12.60 12.21
N PHE A 60 5.40 11.73 12.75
CA PHE A 60 5.34 11.35 14.15
C PHE A 60 5.75 12.57 14.97
N TYR A 61 4.80 13.21 15.65
CA TYR A 61 5.14 14.14 16.71
C TYR A 61 5.71 13.32 17.85
N THR A 62 6.95 13.62 18.21
CA THR A 62 7.58 13.06 19.40
C THR A 62 7.06 13.82 20.63
N GLU A 63 7.21 13.27 21.84
CA GLU A 63 6.83 13.98 23.07
C GLU A 63 7.58 15.32 23.24
N ASP A 64 8.70 15.51 22.52
CA ASP A 64 9.45 16.78 22.42
C ASP A 64 8.79 17.83 21.50
N ASP A 65 7.81 17.45 20.66
CA ASP A 65 7.09 18.35 19.77
C ASP A 65 5.78 18.92 20.40
N LEU A 66 5.48 18.60 21.66
CA LEU A 66 4.28 19.02 22.42
C LEU A 66 4.55 20.15 23.43
#